data_AF-B9M4S8-F1
#
_entry.id   AF-B9M4S8-F1
#
_cell.length_a   1.000
_cell.length_b   1.000
_cell.length_c   1.000
_cell.angle_alpha   90.00
_cell.angle_beta   90.00
_cell.angle_gamma   90.00
#
_symmetry.space_group_name_H-M   'P 1'
#
loop_
_entity.id
_entity.type
_entity.pdbx_description
1 polymer ?
#
loop_
_entity_poly.entity_id
_entity_poly.type
_entity_poly.pdbx_seq_one_letter_code
_entity_poly.pdbx_strand_id
1 'polypeptide(L)' 'MRTTLNIEDALLEKAVKLTGITEKTSLVKLGLQALIAKESARRLAGLAGSEKGLKMPPRRRVKAKDDDPC' A
#
# COMPACT_ATOMS: atom_id res chain seq x y z
N MET A 1 11.15 -5.05 21.84
CA MET A 1 11.45 -3.80 22.56
C MET A 1 10.17 -3.31 23.20
N ARG A 2 10.18 -2.95 24.49
CA ARG A 2 9.04 -2.30 25.16
C ARG A 2 9.34 -0.81 25.27
N THR A 3 8.49 0.02 24.71
CA THR A 3 8.60 1.48 24.71
C THR A 3 7.27 2.08 25.11
N THR A 4 7.31 3.20 25.84
CA THR A 4 6.14 3.99 26.19
C THR A 4 6.06 5.17 25.24
N LEU A 5 4.94 5.32 24.55
CA LEU A 5 4.68 6.41 23.62
C LEU A 5 3.40 7.12 24.04
N ASN A 6 3.40 8.45 23.99
CA ASN A 6 2.20 9.24 24.19
C ASN A 6 1.52 9.43 22.82
N ILE A 7 0.28 8.96 22.68
CA ILE A 7 -0.49 8.98 21.44
C ILE A 7 -1.87 9.52 21.77
N GLU A 8 -2.41 10.36 20.89
CA GLU A 8 -3.76 10.90 21.04
C GLU A 8 -4.83 9.80 20.91
N ASP A 9 -5.68 9.65 21.92
CA ASP A 9 -6.70 8.58 21.95
C ASP A 9 -7.70 8.68 20.80
N ALA A 10 -8.06 9.90 20.38
CA ALA A 10 -8.95 10.13 19.25
C ALA A 10 -8.38 9.59 17.93
N LEU A 11 -7.06 9.62 17.75
CA LEU A 11 -6.39 9.06 16.57
C LEU A 11 -6.43 7.53 16.62
N LEU A 12 -6.22 6.97 17.80
CA LEU A 12 -6.25 5.52 18.01
C LEU A 12 -7.66 4.97 17.79
N GLU A 13 -8.69 5.62 18.32
CA GLU A 13 -10.09 5.24 18.09
C GLU A 13 -10.47 5.25 16.62
N LYS A 14 -10.08 6.29 15.88
CA LYS A 14 -10.34 6.38 14.43
C LYS A 14 -9.68 5.21 13.71
N ALA A 15 -8.43 4.93 14.04
CA ALA A 15 -7.68 3.84 13.42
C ALA A 15 -8.30 2.46 13.76
N VAL A 16 -8.75 2.24 15.00
CA VAL A 16 -9.50 1.02 15.40
C VAL A 16 -10.81 0.91 14.61
N LYS A 17 -11.59 1.99 14.51
CA LYS A 17 -12.87 2.01 13.76
C LYS A 17 -12.68 1.71 12.27
N LEU A 18 -11.60 2.19 11.67
CA LEU A 18 -11.31 1.99 10.24
C LEU A 18 -10.69 0.63 9.92
N THR A 19 -9.83 0.12 10.80
CA THR A 19 -9.08 -1.13 10.56
C THR A 19 -9.71 -2.36 11.21
N GLY A 20 -10.60 -2.18 12.19
CA GLY A 20 -11.17 -3.26 13.00
C GLY A 20 -10.20 -3.87 14.01
N ILE A 21 -8.98 -3.35 14.14
CA ILE A 21 -7.93 -3.93 14.99
C ILE A 21 -8.05 -3.35 16.40
N THR A 22 -8.32 -4.21 17.37
CA THR A 22 -8.52 -3.81 18.78
C THR A 22 -7.22 -3.73 19.57
N GLU A 23 -6.17 -4.45 19.13
CA GLU A 23 -4.89 -4.50 19.82
C GLU A 23 -4.01 -3.28 19.46
N LYS A 24 -3.76 -2.41 20.45
CA LYS A 24 -3.04 -1.13 20.26
C LYS A 24 -1.62 -1.31 19.69
N THR A 25 -0.89 -2.32 20.16
CA THR A 25 0.46 -2.68 19.70
C THR A 25 0.48 -3.09 18.24
N SER A 26 -0.45 -3.95 17.85
CA SER A 26 -0.60 -4.40 16.46
C SER A 26 -0.96 -3.25 15.53
N LEU A 27 -1.84 -2.34 15.96
CA LEU A 27 -2.21 -1.16 15.21
C LEU A 27 -1.01 -0.23 14.94
N VAL A 28 -0.18 0.04 15.95
CA VAL A 28 1.02 0.86 15.81
C VAL A 28 2.06 0.19 14.90
N LYS A 29 2.26 -1.13 15.06
CA LYS A 29 3.18 -1.90 14.20
C LYS A 29 2.76 -1.85 12.73
N LEU A 30 1.47 -2.04 12.46
CA LEU A 30 0.91 -1.96 11.12
C LEU A 30 0.98 -0.54 10.55
N GLY A 31 0.77 0.48 11.37
CA GLY A 31 0.95 1.89 10.98
C GLY A 31 2.37 2.17 10.47
N LEU A 32 3.39 1.70 11.19
CA LEU A 32 4.78 1.82 10.77
C LEU A 32 5.07 1.06 9.47
N GLN A 33 4.56 -0.18 9.34
CA GLN A 33 4.70 -0.97 8.12
C GLN A 33 4.04 -0.28 6.92
N ALA A 34 2.86 0.32 7.11
CA ALA A 34 2.14 1.06 6.06
C ALA A 34 2.93 2.29 5.59
N LEU A 35 3.56 3.03 6.51
CA LEU A 35 4.43 4.16 6.16
C LEU A 35 5.66 3.73 5.36
N ILE A 36 6.31 2.64 5.77
CA ILE A 36 7.44 2.06 5.04
C ILE A 36 7.00 1.63 3.64
N ALA A 37 5.87 0.92 3.53
CA ALA A 37 5.34 0.46 2.25
C ALA A 37 5.02 1.64 1.32
N LYS A 38 4.42 2.71 1.85
CA LYS A 38 4.09 3.93 1.08
C LYS A 38 5.33 4.60 0.50
N GLU A 39 6.37 4.81 1.31
CA GLU A 39 7.62 5.40 0.83
C GLU A 39 8.40 4.48 -0.10
N SER A 40 8.36 3.17 0.15
CA SER A 40 8.95 2.17 -0.73
C SER A 40 8.28 2.20 -2.11
N ALA A 41 6.95 2.23 -2.15
CA ALA A 41 6.18 2.36 -3.39
C ALA A 41 6.52 3.65 -4.13
N ARG A 42 6.66 4.79 -3.41
CA ARG A 42 7.07 6.07 -4.01
C ARG A 42 8.46 6.00 -4.62
N ARG A 43 9.43 5.39 -3.92
CA ARG A 43 10.79 5.19 -4.43
C ARG A 43 10.80 4.29 -5.66
N LEU A 44 10.08 3.16 -5.60
CA LEU A 44 9.96 2.22 -6.72
C LEU A 44 9.31 2.86 -7.94
N ALA A 45 8.27 3.68 -7.75
CA ALA A 45 7.66 4.44 -8.84
C ALA A 45 8.64 5.45 -9.46
N GLY A 46 9.52 6.07 -8.67
CA GLY A 46 10.59 6.93 -9.17
C GLY A 46 11.67 6.19 -9.98
N LEU A 47 11.86 4.90 -9.72
CA LEU A 47 12.78 4.03 -10.46
C LEU A 47 12.17 3.48 -11.76
N ALA A 48 10.96 3.88 -12.16
CA ALA A 48 10.19 3.34 -13.29
C ALA A 48 11.05 2.98 -14.53
N GLY A 49 11.45 1.71 -14.66
CA GLY A 49 12.22 1.22 -15.81
C GLY A 49 13.67 1.70 -15.89
N SER A 50 14.25 2.24 -14.80
CA SER A 50 15.67 2.64 -14.76
C SER A 50 16.64 1.47 -14.91
N GLU A 51 16.13 0.24 -14.83
CA GLU A 51 16.90 -0.97 -15.07
C GLU A 51 17.19 -1.14 -16.58
N LYS A 52 18.46 -0.89 -16.95
CA LYS A 52 18.96 -0.87 -18.34
C LYS A 52 18.64 -2.13 -19.16
N GLY A 53 18.42 -3.28 -18.50
CA GLY A 53 18.16 -4.57 -19.14
C GLY A 53 16.69 -5.03 -19.09
N LEU A 54 15.78 -4.21 -18.58
CA LEU A 54 14.39 -4.64 -18.32
C LEU A 54 13.62 -4.86 -19.63
N LYS A 55 13.32 -6.12 -19.97
CA LYS A 55 12.36 -6.45 -21.02
C LYS A 55 10.94 -6.39 -20.45
N MET A 56 10.13 -5.46 -20.95
CA MET A 56 8.73 -5.34 -20.51
C MET A 56 7.95 -6.62 -20.84
N PRO A 57 7.27 -7.24 -19.86
CA PRO A 57 6.38 -8.37 -20.16
C PRO A 57 5.21 -7.89 -21.05
N PRO A 58 4.71 -8.75 -21.96
CA PRO A 58 3.62 -8.37 -22.86
C PRO A 58 2.37 -7.96 -22.06
N ARG A 59 1.82 -6.79 -22.38
CA ARG A 59 0.61 -6.28 -21.73
C ARG A 59 -0.59 -7.10 -22.19
N ARG A 60 -1.27 -7.80 -21.27
CA ARG A 60 -2.50 -8.54 -21.58
C ARG A 60 -3.62 -7.54 -21.91
N ARG A 61 -3.87 -7.30 -23.20
CA ARG A 61 -5.07 -6.60 -23.67
C ARG A 61 -6.22 -7.59 -23.68
N VAL A 62 -7.28 -7.32 -22.93
CA VAL A 62 -8.59 -7.92 -23.20
C VAL A 62 -8.95 -7.52 -24.62
N LYS A 63 -9.18 -8.49 -25.52
CA LYS A 63 -9.67 -8.19 -26.87
C LYS A 63 -10.94 -7.36 -26.70
N ALA A 64 -10.98 -6.16 -27.31
CA ALA A 64 -12.24 -5.49 -27.52
C ALA A 64 -13.13 -6.52 -28.23
N LYS A 65 -14.26 -6.84 -27.62
CA LYS A 65 -15.30 -7.59 -28.29
C LYS A 65 -15.70 -6.67 -29.44
N ASP A 66 -15.32 -7.02 -30.66
CA ASP A 66 -15.81 -6.34 -31.85
C ASP A 66 -17.34 -6.42 -31.75
N ASP A 67 -17.96 -5.27 -31.51
CA ASP A 67 -19.40 -5.15 -31.35
C ASP A 67 -20.10 -5.64 -32.63
N ASP A 68 -21.20 -6.34 -32.39
CA ASP A 68 -22.07 -7.02 -33.36
C ASP A 68 -22.25 -6.23 -34.67
N PRO A 69 -22.14 -6.88 -35.85
CA PRO A 69 -22.66 -6.29 -37.07
C PRO A 69 -24.20 -6.28 -36.99
N CYS A 70 -24.82 -5.22 -37.50
CA CYS A 70 -26.26 -5.13 -37.74
C CYS A 70 -26.83 -6.40 -38.40
#